data_AF-C8NC72-F1
#
_entry.id   AF-C8NC72-F1
#
_cell.length_a   1.000
_cell.length_b   1.000
_cell.length_c   1.000
_cell.angle_alpha   90.00
_cell.angle_beta   90.00
_cell.angle_gamma   90.00
#
_symmetry.space_group_name_H-M   'P 1'
#
loop_
_entity.id
_entity.type
_entity.pdbx_description
1 polymer ?
#
loop_
_entity_poly.entity_id
_entity_poly.type
_entity_poly.pdbx_seq_one_letter_code
_entity_poly.pdbx_strand_id
1 'polypeptide(L)'
;MSYPASIEKALAYLQTKDIPKGYRKHPWFYRWLWKKGIEIPPPLLSGFFTNMLIFGLICGFVTALAIFLLIERNTWSFPADFLLRWATLGIATGLGGAFGIRRTQKELKLFSWQEVQNLPIKTDNPDV
;
A
#
# COMPACT_ATOMS: atom_id res chain seq x y z
N MET A 1 -19.82 9.04 5.61
CA MET A 1 -18.55 9.65 5.13
C MET A 1 -18.18 8.91 3.86
N SER A 2 -18.29 9.56 2.72
CA SER A 2 -18.14 8.92 1.40
C SER A 2 -16.66 8.80 1.05
N TYR A 3 -16.23 7.60 0.66
CA TYR A 3 -14.95 7.43 -0.03
C TYR A 3 -15.17 7.73 -1.52
N PRO A 4 -14.10 7.97 -2.30
CA PRO A 4 -14.22 8.06 -3.75
C PRO A 4 -14.90 6.81 -4.32
N ALA A 5 -15.76 6.96 -5.33
CA ALA A 5 -16.51 5.85 -5.92
C ALA A 5 -15.59 4.71 -6.42
N SER A 6 -14.40 5.06 -6.92
CA SER A 6 -13.39 4.10 -7.35
C SER A 6 -12.89 3.21 -6.19
N ILE A 7 -12.71 3.81 -5.00
CA ILE A 7 -12.29 3.11 -3.78
C ILE A 7 -13.42 2.22 -3.26
N GLU A 8 -14.67 2.71 -3.25
CA GLU A 8 -15.82 1.92 -2.79
C GLU A 8 -16.03 0.67 -3.66
N LYS A 9 -15.96 0.83 -4.99
CA LYS A 9 -16.02 -0.30 -5.95
C LYS A 9 -14.93 -1.33 -5.69
N ALA A 10 -13.71 -0.87 -5.44
CA ALA A 10 -12.59 -1.74 -5.16
C ALA A 10 -12.69 -2.46 -3.81
N LEU A 11 -13.18 -1.77 -2.78
CA LEU A 11 -13.43 -2.38 -1.47
C LEU A 11 -14.56 -3.41 -1.56
N ALA A 12 -15.62 -3.15 -2.32
CA ALA A 12 -16.69 -4.11 -2.58
C ALA A 12 -16.15 -5.35 -3.31
N TYR A 13 -15.32 -5.17 -4.36
CA TYR A 13 -14.66 -6.29 -5.04
C TYR A 13 -13.80 -7.12 -4.07
N LEU A 14 -12.98 -6.47 -3.23
CA LEU A 14 -12.16 -7.16 -2.24
C LEU A 14 -12.98 -7.89 -1.17
N GLN A 15 -14.18 -7.40 -0.82
CA GLN A 15 -15.09 -8.10 0.09
C GLN A 15 -15.66 -9.40 -0.50
N THR A 16 -15.84 -9.47 -1.83
CA THR A 16 -16.29 -10.72 -2.48
C THR A 16 -15.22 -11.81 -2.52
N LYS A 17 -13.96 -11.45 -2.25
CA LYS A 17 -12.82 -12.38 -2.25
C LYS A 17 -12.51 -12.82 -0.82
N ASP A 18 -12.18 -14.11 -0.65
CA ASP A 18 -11.77 -14.60 0.66
C ASP A 18 -10.32 -14.22 0.96
N ILE A 19 -10.13 -12.98 1.40
CA ILE A 19 -8.83 -12.43 1.71
C ILE A 19 -8.41 -12.85 3.14
N PRO A 20 -7.15 -13.24 3.37
CA PRO A 20 -6.64 -13.54 4.71
C PRO A 20 -6.86 -12.38 5.68
N LYS A 21 -7.20 -12.69 6.94
CA LYS A 21 -7.53 -11.69 7.99
C LYS A 21 -6.48 -10.57 8.14
N GLY A 22 -5.20 -10.88 7.92
CA GLY A 22 -4.10 -9.91 7.97
C GLY A 22 -4.22 -8.78 6.94
N TYR A 23 -4.76 -9.06 5.75
CA TYR A 23 -4.90 -8.08 4.67
C TYR A 23 -6.28 -7.41 4.62
N ARG A 24 -7.30 -7.96 5.31
CA ARG A 24 -8.62 -7.32 5.44
C ARG A 24 -8.55 -5.97 6.17
N LYS A 25 -7.61 -5.83 7.11
CA LYS A 25 -7.38 -4.58 7.83
C LYS A 25 -6.46 -3.66 7.01
N HIS A 26 -7.08 -2.74 6.26
CA HIS A 26 -6.36 -1.67 5.60
C HIS A 26 -5.68 -0.74 6.61
N PRO A 27 -4.43 -0.31 6.38
CA PRO A 27 -3.73 0.60 7.29
C PRO A 27 -4.50 1.91 7.49
N TRP A 28 -4.36 2.51 8.67
CA TRP A 28 -5.10 3.72 9.05
C TRP A 28 -4.84 4.90 8.10
N PHE A 29 -3.61 5.03 7.59
CA PHE A 29 -3.22 6.12 6.69
C PHE A 29 -3.91 6.03 5.33
N TYR A 30 -4.11 4.84 4.77
CA TYR A 30 -4.89 4.66 3.53
C TYR A 30 -6.31 5.18 3.71
N ARG A 31 -6.96 4.81 4.82
CA ARG A 31 -8.32 5.31 5.13
C ARG A 31 -8.34 6.83 5.25
N TRP A 32 -7.32 7.43 5.85
CA TRP A 32 -7.20 8.87 5.98
C TRP A 32 -7.05 9.56 4.60
N LEU A 33 -6.21 9.01 3.72
CA LEU A 33 -6.01 9.51 2.35
C LEU A 33 -7.31 9.40 1.52
N TRP A 34 -8.03 8.28 1.63
CA TRP A 34 -9.32 8.11 0.97
C TRP A 34 -10.37 9.07 1.48
N LYS A 35 -10.39 9.37 2.80
CA LYS A 35 -11.28 10.41 3.35
C LYS A 35 -10.96 11.81 2.82
N LYS A 36 -9.73 12.05 2.38
CA LYS A 36 -9.31 13.30 1.74
C LYS A 36 -9.61 13.35 0.24
N GLY A 37 -10.23 12.30 -0.31
CA GLY A 37 -10.54 12.21 -1.74
C GLY A 37 -9.37 11.73 -2.60
N ILE A 38 -8.28 11.25 -1.99
CA ILE A 38 -7.11 10.79 -2.74
C ILE A 38 -7.35 9.34 -3.16
N GLU A 39 -7.42 9.10 -4.47
CA GLU A 39 -7.75 7.78 -5.06
C GLU A 39 -6.54 6.85 -5.13
N ILE A 40 -5.90 6.57 -3.99
CA ILE A 40 -4.79 5.61 -3.95
C ILE A 40 -5.35 4.18 -3.95
N PRO A 41 -4.93 3.31 -4.88
CA PRO A 41 -5.40 1.93 -4.94
C PRO A 41 -5.04 1.18 -3.65
N PRO A 42 -5.91 0.29 -3.16
CA PRO A 42 -5.58 -0.61 -2.05
C PRO A 42 -4.30 -1.42 -2.35
N PRO A 43 -3.47 -1.76 -1.34
CA PRO A 43 -2.22 -2.48 -1.55
C PRO A 43 -2.38 -3.76 -2.37
N LEU A 44 -3.47 -4.51 -2.12
CA LEU A 44 -3.80 -5.75 -2.81
C LEU A 44 -4.22 -5.57 -4.27
N LEU A 45 -4.63 -4.38 -4.70
CA LEU A 45 -4.98 -4.09 -6.10
C LEU A 45 -3.92 -3.24 -6.79
N SER A 46 -3.00 -2.66 -6.01
CA SER A 46 -1.92 -1.84 -6.54
C SER A 46 -0.83 -2.70 -7.19
N GLY A 47 -0.11 -2.09 -8.14
CA GLY A 47 0.99 -2.75 -8.83
C GLY A 47 2.16 -3.06 -7.91
N PHE A 48 3.07 -3.92 -8.40
CA PHE A 48 4.30 -4.27 -7.68
C PHE A 48 5.13 -3.02 -7.33
N PHE A 49 5.36 -2.14 -8.31
CA PHE A 49 6.14 -0.92 -8.11
C PHE A 49 5.49 0.06 -7.15
N THR A 50 4.16 0.22 -7.21
CA THR A 50 3.41 1.09 -6.29
C THR A 50 3.55 0.59 -4.85
N ASN A 51 3.35 -0.71 -4.62
CA ASN A 51 3.58 -1.31 -3.31
C ASN A 51 5.04 -1.13 -2.85
N MET A 52 6.01 -1.39 -3.72
CA MET A 52 7.44 -1.26 -3.40
C MET A 52 7.79 0.15 -2.94
N LEU A 53 7.32 1.17 -3.67
CA LEU A 53 7.55 2.57 -3.32
C LEU A 53 6.87 2.94 -2.00
N ILE A 54 5.62 2.55 -1.79
CA ILE A 54 4.88 2.89 -0.56
C ILE A 54 5.54 2.23 0.66
N PHE A 55 5.84 0.93 0.59
CA PHE A 55 6.51 0.23 1.68
C PHE A 55 7.93 0.76 1.91
N GLY A 56 8.69 0.99 0.83
CA GLY A 56 10.04 1.53 0.93
C GLY A 56 10.09 2.94 1.50
N LEU A 57 9.15 3.82 1.13
CA LEU A 57 9.04 5.16 1.69
C LEU A 57 8.63 5.14 3.15
N ILE A 58 7.65 4.33 3.55
CA ILE A 58 7.18 4.26 4.94
C ILE A 58 8.26 3.65 5.83
N CYS A 59 8.77 2.48 5.47
CA CYS A 59 9.83 1.81 6.24
C CYS A 59 11.09 2.67 6.25
N GLY A 60 11.51 3.20 5.09
CA GLY A 60 12.62 4.13 5.00
C GLY A 60 12.43 5.32 5.92
N PHE A 61 11.32 6.04 5.83
CA PHE A 61 11.05 7.20 6.68
C PHE A 61 11.07 6.86 8.17
N VAL A 62 10.43 5.76 8.58
CA VAL A 62 10.43 5.32 9.99
C VAL A 62 11.84 4.98 10.46
N THR A 63 12.64 4.29 9.66
CA THR A 63 14.03 3.96 9.99
C THR A 63 14.92 5.19 10.06
N ALA A 64 14.79 6.12 9.10
CA ALA A 64 15.51 7.41 9.15
C ALA A 64 15.13 8.20 10.40
N LEU A 65 13.85 8.27 10.73
CA LEU A 65 13.36 8.98 11.91
C LEU A 65 13.88 8.33 13.21
N ALA A 66 13.88 7.01 13.28
CA ALA A 66 14.41 6.28 14.45
C ALA A 66 15.91 6.56 14.64
N ILE A 67 16.70 6.52 13.56
CA ILE A 67 18.14 6.82 13.65
C ILE A 67 18.37 8.29 13.99
N PHE A 68 17.59 9.20 13.39
CA PHE A 68 17.63 10.63 13.69
C PHE A 68 17.39 10.91 15.19
N LEU A 69 16.44 10.20 15.81
CA LEU A 69 16.13 10.35 17.24
C LEU A 69 17.18 9.69 18.17
N LEU A 70 17.86 8.64 17.70
CA LEU A 70 18.87 7.91 18.47
C LEU A 70 20.27 8.53 18.38
N ILE A 71 20.56 9.31 17.34
CA ILE A 71 21.83 10.03 17.21
C ILE A 71 21.89 11.15 18.24
N GLU A 72 22.94 11.13 19.07
CA GLU A 72 23.26 12.24 19.94
C GLU A 72 23.56 13.49 19.11
N ARG A 73 22.93 14.62 19.46
CA ARG A 73 23.09 15.90 18.77
C ARG A 73 24.55 16.38 18.65
N ASN A 74 25.45 15.89 19.51
CA ASN A 74 26.82 16.37 19.62
C ASN A 74 27.81 15.67 18.66
N THR A 75 27.43 14.56 18.03
CA THR A 75 28.23 13.79 17.05
C THR A 75 27.68 13.90 15.63
N TRP A 76 26.98 15.00 15.34
CA TRP A 76 26.26 15.23 14.08
C TRP A 76 27.20 15.50 12.89
N SER A 77 27.83 14.44 12.37
CA SER A 77 28.25 14.38 10.97
C SER A 77 27.20 13.60 10.21
N PHE A 78 26.75 14.09 9.05
CA PHE A 78 25.80 13.39 8.17
C PHE A 78 26.59 12.65 7.08
N PRO A 79 27.13 11.44 7.35
CA PRO A 79 27.97 10.76 6.38
C PRO A 79 27.13 10.33 5.18
N ALA A 80 27.71 10.42 3.98
CA ALA A 80 27.07 9.90 2.76
C ALA A 80 26.71 8.40 2.89
N ASP A 81 27.45 7.65 3.71
CA ASP A 81 27.15 6.26 4.08
C ASP A 81 25.77 6.08 4.71
N PHE A 82 25.27 7.09 5.44
CA PHE A 82 23.95 7.04 6.04
C PHE A 82 22.85 7.03 4.98
N LEU A 83 22.94 7.90 3.96
CA LEU A 83 21.99 7.94 2.85
C LEU A 83 21.99 6.64 2.05
N LEU A 84 23.17 6.07 1.81
CA LEU A 84 23.33 4.80 1.12
C LEU A 84 22.71 3.63 1.91
N ARG A 85 22.95 3.55 3.22
CA ARG A 85 22.33 2.55 4.11
C ARG A 85 20.82 2.73 4.20
N TRP A 86 20.36 3.97 4.27
CA TRP A 86 18.95 4.29 4.28
C TRP A 86 18.25 3.86 2.98
N ALA A 87 18.84 4.19 1.83
CA ALA A 87 18.31 3.83 0.52
C ALA A 87 18.28 2.31 0.33
N THR A 88 19.35 1.61 0.69
CA THR A 88 19.40 0.13 0.57
C THR A 88 18.37 -0.56 1.46
N LEU A 89 18.19 -0.10 2.71
CA LEU A 89 17.14 -0.62 3.59
C LEU A 89 15.74 -0.33 3.07
N GLY A 90 15.49 0.89 2.57
CA GLY A 90 14.20 1.25 1.95
C GLY A 90 13.88 0.39 0.74
N ILE A 91 14.87 0.14 -0.13
CA ILE A 91 14.72 -0.73 -1.31
C ILE A 91 14.47 -2.18 -0.89
N ALA A 92 15.26 -2.72 0.04
CA ALA A 92 15.13 -4.11 0.48
C ALA A 92 13.77 -4.38 1.16
N THR A 93 13.34 -3.48 2.05
CA THR A 93 12.04 -3.58 2.73
C THR A 93 10.88 -3.37 1.75
N GLY A 94 11.00 -2.42 0.83
CA GLY A 94 10.03 -2.20 -0.26
C GLY A 94 9.87 -3.43 -1.16
N LEU A 95 10.98 -4.04 -1.57
CA LEU A 95 10.99 -5.26 -2.38
C LEU A 95 10.35 -6.43 -1.63
N GLY A 96 10.72 -6.65 -0.35
CA GLY A 96 10.17 -7.71 0.47
C GLY A 96 8.65 -7.58 0.65
N GLY A 97 8.18 -6.37 1.01
CA GLY A 97 6.75 -6.09 1.15
C GLY A 97 5.97 -6.26 -0.15
N ALA A 98 6.51 -5.72 -1.26
CA ALA A 98 5.90 -5.84 -2.58
C ALA A 98 5.84 -7.30 -3.05
N PHE A 99 6.88 -8.10 -2.79
CA PHE A 99 6.90 -9.51 -3.15
C PHE A 99 5.88 -10.32 -2.35
N GLY A 100 5.76 -10.07 -1.03
CA GLY A 100 4.75 -10.69 -0.19
C GLY A 100 3.33 -10.44 -0.69
N ILE A 101 3.02 -9.16 -1.01
CA ILE A 101 1.72 -8.79 -1.57
C ILE A 101 1.51 -9.39 -2.95
N ARG A 102 2.52 -9.36 -3.83
CA ARG A 102 2.46 -9.93 -5.18
C ARG A 102 2.19 -11.43 -5.15
N ARG A 103 2.76 -12.14 -4.18
CA ARG A 103 2.49 -13.56 -3.96
C ARG A 103 1.03 -13.78 -3.58
N THR A 104 0.52 -13.05 -2.58
CA THR A 104 -0.89 -13.14 -2.18
C THR A 104 -1.86 -12.75 -3.30
N GLN A 105 -1.52 -11.74 -4.11
CA GLN A 105 -2.30 -11.35 -5.30
C GLN A 105 -2.42 -12.50 -6.30
N LYS A 106 -1.31 -13.20 -6.58
CA LYS A 106 -1.27 -14.34 -7.50
C LYS A 106 -2.03 -15.54 -6.95
N GLU A 107 -1.85 -15.85 -5.67
CA GLU A 107 -2.56 -16.94 -4.97
C GLU A 107 -4.08 -16.72 -4.99
N LEU A 108 -4.53 -15.48 -4.79
CA LEU A 108 -5.95 -15.10 -4.80
C LEU A 108 -6.50 -14.75 -6.20
N LYS A 109 -5.67 -14.83 -7.25
CA LYS A 109 -6.00 -14.43 -8.63
C LYS A 109 -6.73 -13.08 -8.69
N LEU A 110 -6.19 -12.09 -7.98
CA LEU A 110 -6.80 -10.76 -7.91
C LEU A 110 -6.58 -10.00 -9.21
N PHE A 111 -7.65 -9.36 -9.69
CA PHE A 111 -7.58 -8.35 -10.72
C PHE A 111 -6.76 -7.13 -10.26
N SER A 112 -6.13 -6.49 -11.23
CA SER A 112 -5.47 -5.20 -11.07
C SER A 112 -6.49 -4.10 -10.80
N TRP A 113 -6.02 -2.98 -10.25
CA TRP A 113 -6.83 -1.79 -10.04
C TRP A 113 -7.64 -1.37 -11.28
N GLN A 114 -6.99 -1.29 -12.44
CA GLN A 114 -7.66 -0.89 -13.69
C GLN A 114 -8.73 -1.89 -14.12
N GLU A 115 -8.45 -3.19 -14.02
CA GLU A 115 -9.44 -4.23 -14.32
C GLU A 115 -10.66 -4.12 -13.39
N VAL A 116 -10.44 -3.89 -12.09
CA VAL A 116 -11.53 -3.70 -11.12
C VAL A 116 -12.36 -2.44 -11.45
N GLN A 117 -11.73 -1.35 -11.88
CA GLN A 117 -12.45 -0.16 -12.31
C GLN A 117 -13.26 -0.40 -13.60
N ASN A 118 -12.78 -1.28 -14.47
CA ASN A 118 -13.45 -1.64 -15.73
C ASN A 118 -14.51 -2.74 -15.57
N LEU A 119 -14.59 -3.42 -14.42
CA LEU A 119 -15.65 -4.39 -14.17
C LEU A 119 -17.01 -3.72 -14.35
N PRO A 120 -17.98 -4.35 -15.02
CA PRO A 120 -19.35 -3.84 -15.03
C PRO A 120 -19.77 -3.69 -13.58
N ILE A 121 -20.29 -2.51 -13.23
CA ILE A 121 -20.95 -2.33 -11.95
C ILE A 121 -22.02 -3.42 -11.95
N LYS A 122 -21.96 -4.36 -11.00
CA LYS A 122 -23.04 -5.31 -10.82
C LYS A 122 -24.25 -4.48 -10.43
N THR A 123 -25.01 -4.04 -11.42
CA THR A 123 -26.40 -3.66 -11.25
C THR A 123 -27.05 -4.93 -10.76
N ASP A 124 -27.21 -5.06 -9.45
CA ASP A 124 -28.30 -5.87 -8.91
C ASP A 124 -29.57 -5.21 -9.47
N ASN A 125 -29.92 -5.59 -10.69
CA ASN A 125 -31.29 -5.48 -11.16
C ASN A 125 -31.73 -6.91 -11.47
N PRO A 126 -32.41 -7.57 -10.51
CA PRO A 126 -33.04 -8.86 -10.76
C PRO A 126 -34.28 -8.74 -11.66
N ASP A 127 -34.71 -7.53 -12.08
CA ASP A 127 -35.98 -7.33 -12.76
C ASP A 127 -35.86 -6.38 -13.97
N VAL A 128 -35.52 -6.95 -15.14
CA VAL A 128 -36.11 -6.60 -16.46
C VAL A 128 -36.24 -7.89 -17.27
#